data_AF-A0A9Y6J5C4-F1
#
_entry.id   AF-A0A9Y6J5C4-F1
#
_cell.length_a   1.000
_cell.length_b   1.000
_cell.length_c   1.000
_cell.angle_alpha   90.00
_cell.angle_beta   90.00
_cell.angle_gamma   90.00
#
_symmetry.space_group_name_H-M   'P 1'
#
loop_
_entity.id
_entity.type
_entity.pdbx_description
1 polymer ?
#
loop_
_entity_poly.entity_id
_entity_poly.type
_entity_poly.pdbx_seq_one_letter_code
_entity_poly.pdbx_strand_id
1 'polypeptide(L)'
;PVLSSSYLGSPPVFGALVRLRKLALGGPSLKELRRGDLSGVTQLEELTVHANNLTSYDAGTLAHIWPLGHVTLSLHGPFLTNVTLAGSMIDDVSYPETPIILKDINLNGVQSVQPFSKAAKRRIRYLTLHNVSVSDEAIVDFLVVLDGVPLTKLTIEDVTLMGEGWWGKASQTDHRSIDEFYIRNLVILDVYKFTSLLQLGFLLEYPRRVSVINAK
;
A
#
# COMPACT_ATOMS: atom_id res chain seq x y z
N PRO A 1 22.22 4.89 3.20
CA PRO A 1 22.94 4.01 2.25
C PRO A 1 21.96 3.39 1.26
N VAL A 2 22.16 3.53 -0.05
CA VAL A 2 21.34 2.89 -1.07
C VAL A 2 22.11 1.66 -1.56
N LEU A 3 21.58 0.46 -1.31
CA LEU A 3 22.19 -0.81 -1.76
C LEU A 3 21.49 -1.26 -3.06
N SER A 4 22.24 -1.33 -4.16
CA SER A 4 21.75 -1.66 -5.50
C SER A 4 22.05 -3.10 -5.95
N SER A 5 22.22 -4.03 -5.00
CA SER A 5 22.53 -5.44 -5.26
C SER A 5 21.26 -6.26 -5.55
N SER A 6 21.40 -7.41 -6.22
CA SER A 6 20.27 -8.33 -6.49
C SER A 6 19.75 -9.06 -5.25
N TYR A 7 20.57 -9.11 -4.21
CA TYR A 7 20.27 -9.59 -2.86
C TYR A 7 21.08 -8.77 -1.84
N LEU A 8 20.63 -8.70 -0.59
CA LEU A 8 21.41 -8.15 0.52
C LEU A 8 22.34 -9.27 1.02
N GLY A 9 23.63 -9.18 0.70
CA GLY A 9 24.60 -10.25 0.98
C GLY A 9 24.85 -10.51 2.48
N SER A 10 25.45 -11.66 2.78
CA SER A 10 26.07 -11.98 4.08
C SER A 10 27.54 -11.52 4.07
N PRO A 11 28.08 -10.88 5.13
CA PRO A 11 27.52 -10.72 6.48
C PRO A 11 26.47 -9.59 6.60
N PRO A 12 25.68 -9.52 7.71
CA PRO A 12 24.66 -8.49 7.93
C PRO A 12 25.24 -7.08 7.81
N VAL A 13 24.96 -6.42 6.69
CA VAL A 13 25.58 -5.14 6.31
C VAL A 13 25.22 -4.00 7.29
N PHE A 14 24.12 -4.17 8.04
CA PHE A 14 23.56 -3.14 8.92
C PHE A 14 23.80 -3.37 10.41
N GLY A 15 24.37 -4.52 10.81
CA GLY A 15 24.49 -4.88 12.23
C GLY A 15 25.32 -3.91 13.08
N ALA A 16 26.22 -3.14 12.46
CA ALA A 16 27.03 -2.13 13.13
C ALA A 16 26.34 -0.75 13.25
N LEU A 17 25.20 -0.54 12.57
CA LEU A 17 24.54 0.77 12.49
C LEU A 17 23.51 0.96 13.62
N VAL A 18 23.98 0.93 14.87
CA VAL A 18 23.17 0.98 16.11
C VAL A 18 22.33 2.26 16.31
N ARG A 19 22.46 3.27 15.43
CA ARG A 19 21.69 4.53 15.47
C ARG A 19 20.95 4.79 14.15
N LEU A 20 20.73 3.75 13.34
CA LEU A 20 20.03 3.88 12.08
C LEU A 20 18.58 4.30 12.35
N ARG A 21 18.17 5.47 11.85
CA ARG A 21 16.77 5.95 11.93
C ARG A 21 16.04 5.86 10.60
N LYS A 22 16.79 5.86 9.50
CA LYS A 22 16.25 5.84 8.14
C LYS A 22 16.98 4.80 7.31
N LEU A 23 16.22 3.93 6.65
CA LEU A 23 16.76 2.93 5.73
C LEU A 23 15.99 2.99 4.41
N ALA A 24 16.74 3.13 3.32
CA ALA A 24 16.22 2.96 1.97
C ALA A 24 16.99 1.82 1.29
N LEU A 25 16.29 0.85 0.73
CA LEU A 25 16.89 -0.30 0.06
C LEU A 25 16.12 -0.74 -1.18
N GLY A 26 16.77 -1.51 -2.02
CA GLY A 26 16.22 -2.04 -3.26
C GLY A 26 16.59 -1.22 -4.48
N GLY A 27 15.86 -1.43 -5.57
CA GLY A 27 16.15 -0.85 -6.86
C GLY A 27 15.89 -1.84 -8.00
N PRO A 28 16.26 -1.48 -9.24
CA PRO A 28 15.92 -2.27 -10.42
C PRO A 28 16.46 -3.71 -10.39
N SER A 29 17.58 -3.93 -9.69
CA SER A 29 18.24 -5.23 -9.64
C SER A 29 17.75 -6.13 -8.51
N LEU A 30 17.03 -5.61 -7.50
CA LEU A 30 16.63 -6.39 -6.32
C LEU A 30 15.63 -7.48 -6.73
N LYS A 31 16.00 -8.75 -6.51
CA LYS A 31 15.18 -9.93 -6.85
C LYS A 31 14.71 -10.70 -5.63
N GLU A 32 15.50 -10.66 -4.55
CA GLU A 32 15.20 -11.45 -3.36
C GLU A 32 15.46 -10.63 -2.09
N LEU A 33 14.63 -10.87 -1.08
CA LEU A 33 14.79 -10.33 0.25
C LEU A 33 14.42 -11.45 1.25
N ARG A 34 15.43 -11.95 1.96
CA ARG A 34 15.37 -13.16 2.76
C ARG A 34 15.45 -12.85 4.25
N ARG A 35 15.01 -13.81 5.07
CA ARG A 35 15.13 -13.68 6.53
C ARG A 35 16.60 -13.50 6.90
N GLY A 36 16.86 -12.46 7.67
CA GLY A 36 18.18 -12.14 8.17
C GLY A 36 18.97 -11.13 7.34
N ASP A 37 18.51 -10.79 6.13
CA ASP A 37 19.10 -9.73 5.28
C ASP A 37 19.17 -8.37 5.99
N LEU A 38 18.22 -8.14 6.90
CA LEU A 38 18.11 -6.94 7.73
C LEU A 38 18.41 -7.20 9.21
N SER A 39 19.15 -8.27 9.51
CA SER A 39 19.55 -8.57 10.90
C SER A 39 20.29 -7.39 11.53
N GLY A 40 19.91 -7.06 12.75
CA GLY A 40 20.48 -5.94 13.49
C GLY A 40 19.87 -4.57 13.15
N VAL A 41 19.02 -4.49 12.13
CA VAL A 41 18.16 -3.31 11.92
C VAL A 41 16.96 -3.41 12.85
N THR A 42 16.88 -2.49 13.80
CA THR A 42 15.74 -2.36 14.70
C THR A 42 15.33 -0.89 14.77
N GLN A 43 14.06 -0.64 15.09
CA GLN A 43 13.53 0.69 15.41
C GLN A 43 13.88 1.80 14.40
N LEU A 44 13.15 1.84 13.27
CA LEU A 44 13.32 2.89 12.27
C LEU A 44 12.22 3.95 12.38
N GLU A 45 12.54 5.17 11.99
CA GLU A 45 11.55 6.22 11.74
C GLU A 45 11.02 6.18 10.31
N GLU A 46 11.88 5.74 9.38
CA GLU A 46 11.56 5.69 7.96
C GLU A 46 12.19 4.44 7.34
N LEU A 47 11.34 3.62 6.72
CA LEU A 47 11.75 2.52 5.87
C LEU A 47 11.22 2.75 4.46
N THR A 48 12.11 2.77 3.47
CA THR A 48 11.74 2.76 2.05
C THR A 48 12.27 1.50 1.39
N VAL A 49 11.40 0.73 0.74
CA VAL A 49 11.77 -0.49 0.01
C VAL A 49 11.31 -0.38 -1.44
N HIS A 50 12.27 -0.35 -2.36
CA HIS A 50 12.02 -0.41 -3.80
C HIS A 50 12.09 -1.87 -4.29
N ALA A 51 10.96 -2.57 -4.21
CA ALA A 51 10.83 -4.00 -4.50
C ALA A 51 9.98 -4.27 -5.77
N ASN A 52 9.98 -3.33 -6.72
CA ASN A 52 9.23 -3.45 -7.97
C ASN A 52 9.58 -4.70 -8.80
N ASN A 53 10.78 -5.25 -8.65
CA ASN A 53 11.27 -6.40 -9.41
C ASN A 53 11.48 -7.66 -8.56
N LEU A 54 11.00 -7.65 -7.32
CA LEU A 54 11.18 -8.72 -6.35
C LEU A 54 10.38 -9.97 -6.76
N THR A 55 11.04 -11.11 -6.80
CA THR A 55 10.45 -12.40 -7.18
C THR A 55 10.39 -13.38 -6.01
N SER A 56 11.18 -13.15 -4.96
CA SER A 56 11.19 -13.97 -3.75
C SER A 56 11.25 -13.10 -2.48
N TYR A 57 10.48 -13.48 -1.48
CA TYR A 57 10.43 -12.83 -0.17
C TYR A 57 10.16 -13.85 0.92
N ASP A 58 10.98 -13.86 1.96
CA ASP A 58 10.68 -14.65 3.15
C ASP A 58 9.78 -13.85 4.09
N ALA A 59 8.56 -14.33 4.36
CA ALA A 59 7.67 -13.70 5.32
C ALA A 59 8.33 -13.57 6.72
N GLY A 60 8.17 -12.41 7.35
CA GLY A 60 8.84 -12.01 8.58
C GLY A 60 10.13 -11.21 8.39
N THR A 61 10.62 -11.04 7.14
CA THR A 61 11.91 -10.33 6.92
C THR A 61 11.87 -8.88 7.38
N LEU A 62 10.75 -8.17 7.17
CA LEU A 62 10.57 -6.79 7.62
C LEU A 62 9.96 -6.69 9.03
N ALA A 63 9.41 -7.77 9.58
CA ALA A 63 8.64 -7.74 10.83
C ALA A 63 9.45 -7.32 12.06
N HIS A 64 10.76 -7.60 12.07
CA HIS A 64 11.65 -7.29 13.19
C HIS A 64 12.03 -5.81 13.31
N ILE A 65 11.66 -4.98 12.33
CA ILE A 65 11.99 -3.55 12.29
C ILE A 65 11.11 -2.74 13.24
N TRP A 66 9.99 -3.31 13.71
CA TRP A 66 9.06 -2.63 14.61
C TRP A 66 9.70 -2.26 15.97
N PRO A 67 9.37 -1.09 16.56
CA PRO A 67 8.48 -0.02 16.06
C PRO A 67 9.01 0.70 14.81
N LEU A 68 8.09 1.07 13.91
CA LEU A 68 8.39 1.77 12.66
C LEU A 68 7.58 3.06 12.55
N GLY A 69 8.27 4.19 12.36
CA GLY A 69 7.64 5.51 12.23
C GLY A 69 6.72 5.62 11.02
N HIS A 70 7.23 5.31 9.82
CA HIS A 70 6.43 5.11 8.62
C HIS A 70 7.17 4.25 7.59
N VAL A 71 6.43 3.71 6.62
CA VAL A 71 6.97 2.84 5.58
C VAL A 71 6.51 3.26 4.20
N THR A 72 7.43 3.22 3.23
CA THR A 72 7.14 3.33 1.80
C THR A 72 7.56 2.05 1.08
N LEU A 73 6.62 1.38 0.40
CA LEU A 73 6.90 0.19 -0.41
C LEU A 73 6.52 0.44 -1.87
N SER A 74 7.46 0.28 -2.81
CA SER A 74 7.16 0.16 -4.24
C SER A 74 7.10 -1.33 -4.59
N LEU A 75 5.92 -1.82 -4.99
CA LEU A 75 5.61 -3.26 -5.12
C LEU A 75 4.99 -3.63 -6.48
N HIS A 76 5.34 -2.93 -7.56
CA HIS A 76 4.76 -3.12 -8.89
C HIS A 76 4.73 -4.59 -9.35
N GLY A 77 5.89 -5.23 -9.48
CA GLY A 77 6.02 -6.63 -9.90
C GLY A 77 5.32 -7.61 -8.95
N PRO A 78 5.51 -7.51 -7.62
CA PRO A 78 4.77 -8.35 -6.66
C PRO A 78 3.25 -8.29 -6.82
N PHE A 79 2.65 -7.11 -7.01
CA PHE A 79 1.20 -6.99 -7.23
C PHE A 79 0.74 -7.64 -8.55
N LEU A 80 1.60 -7.64 -9.58
CA LEU A 80 1.27 -8.23 -10.88
C LEU A 80 1.48 -9.75 -10.94
N THR A 81 2.49 -10.27 -10.26
CA THR A 81 2.99 -11.64 -10.49
C THR A 81 2.86 -12.56 -9.28
N ASN A 82 2.80 -12.01 -8.06
CA ASN A 82 2.77 -12.80 -6.84
C ASN A 82 2.10 -12.03 -5.69
N VAL A 83 0.77 -12.00 -5.68
CA VAL A 83 -0.02 -11.29 -4.65
C VAL A 83 0.22 -11.84 -3.24
N THR A 84 0.62 -13.09 -3.08
CA THR A 84 1.01 -13.68 -1.80
C THR A 84 2.29 -13.04 -1.26
N LEU A 85 3.26 -12.79 -2.14
CA LEU A 85 4.48 -12.06 -1.82
C LEU A 85 4.14 -10.63 -1.38
N ALA A 86 3.35 -9.91 -2.19
CA ALA A 86 2.93 -8.55 -1.89
C ALA A 86 2.22 -8.47 -0.54
N GLY A 87 1.29 -9.40 -0.27
CA GLY A 87 0.58 -9.49 0.99
C GLY A 87 1.51 -9.78 2.18
N SER A 88 2.53 -10.62 2.00
CA SER A 88 3.50 -10.92 3.08
C SER A 88 4.35 -9.71 3.44
N MET A 89 4.79 -8.93 2.45
CA MET A 89 5.52 -7.68 2.70
C MET A 89 4.64 -6.64 3.41
N ILE A 90 3.37 -6.52 3.00
CA ILE A 90 2.41 -5.62 3.64
C ILE A 90 2.13 -6.07 5.08
N ASP A 91 1.94 -7.36 5.35
CA ASP A 91 1.67 -7.88 6.70
C ASP A 91 2.80 -7.54 7.68
N ASP A 92 4.05 -7.70 7.25
CA ASP A 92 5.23 -7.50 8.10
C ASP A 92 5.41 -6.05 8.56
N VAL A 93 4.90 -5.08 7.81
CA VAL A 93 5.02 -3.64 8.12
C VAL A 93 3.71 -3.02 8.60
N SER A 94 2.64 -3.81 8.70
CA SER A 94 1.32 -3.30 9.05
C SER A 94 1.09 -3.30 10.55
N TYR A 95 1.02 -2.08 11.11
CA TYR A 95 0.68 -1.81 12.50
C TYR A 95 -0.30 -0.64 12.58
N PRO A 96 -1.20 -0.56 13.59
CA PRO A 96 -2.17 0.53 13.70
C PRO A 96 -1.54 1.93 13.69
N GLU A 97 -0.37 2.08 14.29
CA GLU A 97 0.35 3.34 14.45
C GLU A 97 1.30 3.68 13.30
N THR A 98 1.61 2.74 12.41
CA THR A 98 2.58 2.92 11.33
C THR A 98 1.87 3.34 10.04
N PRO A 99 2.09 4.55 9.51
CA PRO A 99 1.59 4.93 8.20
C PRO A 99 2.28 4.16 7.08
N ILE A 100 1.47 3.62 6.17
CA ILE A 100 1.92 2.84 5.03
C ILE A 100 1.68 3.65 3.76
N ILE A 101 2.74 3.82 2.96
CA ILE A 101 2.69 4.40 1.63
C ILE A 101 3.03 3.29 0.64
N LEU A 102 2.07 2.95 -0.23
CA LEU A 102 2.31 2.00 -1.31
C LEU A 102 2.39 2.73 -2.65
N LYS A 103 3.40 2.38 -3.45
CA LYS A 103 3.73 3.06 -4.71
C LYS A 103 3.69 2.14 -5.92
N ASP A 104 3.33 2.72 -7.06
CA ASP A 104 3.47 2.13 -8.40
C ASP A 104 2.64 0.86 -8.61
N ILE A 105 1.43 0.82 -8.04
CA ILE A 105 0.55 -0.36 -8.06
C ILE A 105 -0.53 -0.23 -9.14
N ASN A 106 -0.76 -1.33 -9.86
CA ASN A 106 -1.93 -1.48 -10.73
C ASN A 106 -2.95 -2.41 -10.06
N LEU A 107 -4.16 -1.91 -9.87
CA LEU A 107 -5.28 -2.61 -9.26
C LEU A 107 -6.36 -2.84 -10.31
N ASN A 108 -6.49 -4.09 -10.74
CA ASN A 108 -7.53 -4.50 -11.67
C ASN A 108 -8.19 -5.78 -11.17
N GLY A 109 -9.45 -5.68 -10.76
CA GLY A 109 -10.25 -6.75 -10.19
C GLY A 109 -9.77 -7.28 -8.82
N VAL A 110 -10.58 -8.18 -8.27
CA VAL A 110 -10.49 -8.67 -6.87
C VAL A 110 -9.12 -9.24 -6.47
N GLN A 111 -8.41 -9.90 -7.39
CA GLN A 111 -7.14 -10.57 -7.09
C GLN A 111 -6.04 -9.56 -6.75
N SER A 112 -5.98 -8.45 -7.48
CA SER A 112 -4.98 -7.40 -7.28
C SER A 112 -5.12 -6.69 -5.93
N VAL A 113 -6.31 -6.74 -5.34
CA VAL A 113 -6.66 -6.09 -4.07
C VAL A 113 -6.40 -7.00 -2.86
N GLN A 114 -6.32 -8.32 -3.05
CA GLN A 114 -6.14 -9.27 -1.93
C GLN A 114 -4.98 -8.96 -0.98
N PRO A 115 -3.82 -8.41 -1.41
CA PRO A 115 -2.75 -8.04 -0.48
C PRO A 115 -3.18 -7.09 0.65
N PHE A 116 -4.16 -6.22 0.40
CA PHE A 116 -4.68 -5.27 1.41
C PHE A 116 -5.40 -5.96 2.58
N SER A 117 -5.89 -7.19 2.40
CA SER A 117 -6.52 -7.96 3.49
C SER A 117 -5.57 -8.22 4.66
N LYS A 118 -4.25 -8.22 4.40
CA LYS A 118 -3.22 -8.35 5.43
C LYS A 118 -3.15 -7.09 6.30
N ALA A 119 -3.12 -5.92 5.67
CA ALA A 119 -3.20 -4.65 6.38
C ALA A 119 -4.52 -4.49 7.15
N ALA A 120 -5.65 -4.89 6.54
CA ALA A 120 -6.97 -4.86 7.17
C ALA A 120 -6.99 -5.67 8.50
N LYS A 121 -6.46 -6.90 8.48
CA LYS A 121 -6.35 -7.76 9.67
C LYS A 121 -5.49 -7.15 10.78
N ARG A 122 -4.52 -6.31 10.41
CA ARG A 122 -3.66 -5.57 11.33
C ARG A 122 -4.27 -4.27 11.83
N ARG A 123 -5.50 -3.95 11.43
CA ARG A 123 -6.26 -2.77 11.87
C ARG A 123 -5.50 -1.46 11.65
N ILE A 124 -4.89 -1.32 10.48
CA ILE A 124 -4.14 -0.12 10.10
C ILE A 124 -5.01 1.14 10.18
N ARG A 125 -4.38 2.29 10.45
CA ARG A 125 -5.07 3.57 10.59
C ARG A 125 -4.73 4.60 9.53
N TYR A 126 -3.60 4.42 8.83
CA TYR A 126 -3.13 5.39 7.84
C TYR A 126 -2.62 4.66 6.60
N LEU A 127 -3.23 4.94 5.46
CA LEU A 127 -2.86 4.36 4.18
C LEU A 127 -2.75 5.45 3.13
N THR A 128 -1.64 5.44 2.40
CA THR A 128 -1.42 6.26 1.21
C THR A 128 -1.17 5.36 0.01
N LEU A 129 -1.92 5.57 -1.06
CA LEU A 129 -1.65 4.98 -2.37
C LEU A 129 -1.13 6.08 -3.27
N HIS A 130 0.03 5.87 -3.90
CA HIS A 130 0.68 6.90 -4.71
C HIS A 130 1.10 6.32 -6.06
N ASN A 131 0.81 7.05 -7.15
CA ASN A 131 1.04 6.58 -8.52
C ASN A 131 0.37 5.22 -8.76
N VAL A 132 -0.97 5.20 -8.68
CA VAL A 132 -1.76 3.97 -8.80
C VAL A 132 -2.71 4.03 -9.98
N SER A 133 -2.83 2.91 -10.69
CA SER A 133 -3.88 2.70 -11.69
C SER A 133 -4.92 1.77 -11.10
N VAL A 134 -6.20 2.10 -11.19
CA VAL A 134 -7.27 1.35 -10.52
C VAL A 134 -8.51 1.24 -11.41
N SER A 135 -9.10 0.05 -11.54
CA SER A 135 -10.43 -0.12 -12.12
C SER A 135 -11.53 0.15 -11.09
N ASP A 136 -12.72 0.53 -11.54
CA ASP A 136 -13.88 0.67 -10.65
C ASP A 136 -14.23 -0.63 -9.90
N GLU A 137 -14.16 -1.80 -10.57
CA GLU A 137 -14.28 -3.10 -9.91
C GLU A 137 -13.27 -3.23 -8.75
N ALA A 138 -12.01 -2.88 -8.98
CA ALA A 138 -10.98 -2.94 -7.94
C ALA A 138 -11.24 -1.95 -6.79
N ILE A 139 -11.84 -0.78 -7.04
CA ILE A 139 -12.27 0.12 -5.97
C ILE A 139 -13.34 -0.56 -5.10
N VAL A 140 -14.34 -1.19 -5.72
CA VAL A 140 -15.39 -1.91 -4.96
C VAL A 140 -14.78 -3.00 -4.09
N ASP A 141 -13.92 -3.83 -4.66
CA ASP A 141 -13.26 -4.91 -3.92
C ASP A 141 -12.34 -4.36 -2.82
N PHE A 142 -11.70 -3.21 -3.05
CA PHE A 142 -10.86 -2.54 -2.06
C PHE A 142 -11.68 -2.04 -0.86
N LEU A 143 -12.85 -1.45 -1.11
CA LEU A 143 -13.78 -1.06 -0.06
C LEU A 143 -14.26 -2.28 0.74
N VAL A 144 -14.60 -3.38 0.06
CA VAL A 144 -14.99 -4.65 0.71
C VAL A 144 -13.85 -5.22 1.57
N VAL A 145 -12.61 -5.18 1.09
CA VAL A 145 -11.44 -5.65 1.85
C VAL A 145 -11.17 -4.79 3.09
N LEU A 146 -11.51 -3.50 3.04
CA LEU A 146 -11.33 -2.55 4.14
C LEU A 146 -12.59 -2.32 4.98
N ASP A 147 -13.63 -3.12 4.79
CA ASP A 147 -14.88 -3.03 5.53
C ASP A 147 -14.65 -3.16 7.05
N GLY A 148 -15.08 -2.16 7.82
CA GLY A 148 -14.93 -2.12 9.28
C GLY A 148 -13.49 -1.91 9.79
N VAL A 149 -12.53 -1.67 8.91
CA VAL A 149 -11.15 -1.33 9.29
C VAL A 149 -11.14 0.06 9.93
N PRO A 150 -10.45 0.27 11.07
CA PRO A 150 -10.41 1.57 11.75
C PRO A 150 -9.46 2.58 11.06
N LEU A 151 -9.51 2.63 9.73
CA LEU A 151 -8.72 3.53 8.92
C LEU A 151 -9.14 4.97 9.22
N THR A 152 -8.22 5.78 9.73
CA THR A 152 -8.46 7.18 10.09
C THR A 152 -8.13 8.11 8.92
N LYS A 153 -7.07 7.82 8.16
CA LYS A 153 -6.67 8.61 6.99
C LYS A 153 -6.43 7.73 5.78
N LEU A 154 -7.08 8.09 4.67
CA LEU A 154 -6.85 7.52 3.35
C LEU A 154 -6.43 8.63 2.40
N THR A 155 -5.24 8.48 1.82
CA THR A 155 -4.67 9.42 0.85
C THR A 155 -4.42 8.67 -0.46
N ILE A 156 -4.85 9.24 -1.57
CA ILE A 156 -4.64 8.70 -2.91
C ILE A 156 -4.07 9.82 -3.77
N GLU A 157 -2.82 9.67 -4.22
CA GLU A 157 -2.12 10.67 -5.03
C GLU A 157 -1.70 10.06 -6.36
N ASP A 158 -1.79 10.86 -7.43
CA ASP A 158 -1.42 10.45 -8.79
C ASP A 158 -2.16 9.17 -9.21
N VAL A 159 -3.49 9.23 -9.23
CA VAL A 159 -4.35 8.08 -9.52
C VAL A 159 -4.93 8.15 -10.92
N THR A 160 -4.80 7.05 -11.66
CA THR A 160 -5.54 6.82 -12.91
C THR A 160 -6.68 5.86 -12.63
N LEU A 161 -7.91 6.30 -12.88
CA LEU A 161 -9.12 5.52 -12.66
C LEU A 161 -9.69 5.09 -14.02
N MET A 162 -9.86 3.78 -14.21
CA MET A 162 -10.41 3.15 -15.43
C MET A 162 -11.83 2.64 -15.15
N GLY A 163 -12.81 3.03 -15.96
CA GLY A 163 -14.23 2.69 -15.74
C GLY A 163 -14.71 1.52 -16.57
N GLU A 164 -15.33 0.53 -15.92
CA GLU A 164 -15.99 -0.61 -16.57
C GLU A 164 -17.49 -0.74 -16.21
N GLY A 165 -17.98 0.02 -15.21
CA GLY A 165 -19.39 0.25 -14.91
C GLY A 165 -19.95 -0.37 -13.62
N TRP A 166 -19.15 -0.84 -12.65
CA TRP A 166 -19.64 -1.72 -11.57
C TRP A 166 -19.42 -1.16 -10.14
N TRP A 167 -20.49 -0.71 -9.45
CA TRP A 167 -20.40 -0.14 -8.08
C TRP A 167 -21.27 -0.83 -7.01
N GLY A 168 -22.15 -1.76 -7.39
CA GLY A 168 -23.29 -2.18 -6.55
C GLY A 168 -22.98 -2.83 -5.19
N LYS A 169 -21.78 -3.38 -4.98
CA LYS A 169 -21.38 -3.96 -3.67
C LYS A 169 -20.72 -2.94 -2.74
N ALA A 170 -20.20 -1.81 -3.25
CA ALA A 170 -19.45 -0.86 -2.44
C ALA A 170 -20.30 -0.22 -1.35
N SER A 171 -21.56 0.10 -1.64
CA SER A 171 -22.47 0.79 -0.71
C SER A 171 -22.92 -0.04 0.50
N GLN A 172 -22.42 -1.28 0.65
CA GLN A 172 -22.73 -2.17 1.77
C GLN A 172 -21.59 -2.26 2.80
N THR A 173 -20.56 -1.43 2.65
CA THR A 173 -19.35 -1.44 3.50
C THR A 173 -19.39 -0.34 4.56
N ASP A 174 -18.71 -0.56 5.69
CA ASP A 174 -18.57 0.36 6.81
C ASP A 174 -17.20 1.04 6.79
N HIS A 175 -17.20 2.35 6.51
CA HIS A 175 -16.01 3.20 6.50
C HIS A 175 -16.13 4.40 7.44
N ARG A 176 -16.98 4.32 8.47
CA ARG A 176 -17.26 5.41 9.43
C ARG A 176 -16.04 5.90 10.21
N SER A 177 -14.97 5.11 10.27
CA SER A 177 -13.74 5.47 10.94
C SER A 177 -12.87 6.46 10.16
N ILE A 178 -13.10 6.61 8.84
CA ILE A 178 -12.32 7.50 7.99
C ILE A 178 -12.65 8.94 8.36
N ASP A 179 -11.63 9.64 8.84
CA ASP A 179 -11.72 11.03 9.28
C ASP A 179 -11.21 12.00 8.21
N GLU A 180 -10.14 11.60 7.52
CA GLU A 180 -9.53 12.37 6.45
C GLU A 180 -9.45 11.52 5.18
N PHE A 181 -10.09 12.02 4.13
CA PHE A 181 -10.07 11.44 2.79
C PHE A 181 -9.49 12.47 1.81
N TYR A 182 -8.36 12.14 1.20
CA TYR A 182 -7.63 13.06 0.33
C TYR A 182 -7.30 12.40 -1.00
N ILE A 183 -7.73 13.01 -2.10
CA ILE A 183 -7.41 12.62 -3.46
C ILE A 183 -6.71 13.79 -4.16
N ARG A 184 -5.58 13.49 -4.81
CA ARG A 184 -4.85 14.46 -5.63
C ARG A 184 -4.45 13.87 -6.97
N ASN A 185 -4.52 14.70 -8.01
CA ASN A 185 -4.08 14.35 -9.37
C ASN A 185 -4.81 13.09 -9.88
N LEU A 186 -6.14 13.12 -9.83
CA LEU A 186 -6.99 12.07 -10.38
C LEU A 186 -7.16 12.28 -11.88
N VAL A 187 -6.90 11.24 -12.66
CA VAL A 187 -7.20 11.17 -14.09
C VAL A 187 -8.21 10.06 -14.30
N ILE A 188 -9.37 10.39 -14.87
CA ILE A 188 -10.39 9.38 -15.20
C ILE A 188 -10.31 9.07 -16.69
N LEU A 189 -10.04 7.81 -17.02
CA LEU A 189 -10.08 7.31 -18.39
C LEU A 189 -11.46 6.74 -18.69
N ASP A 190 -11.87 6.81 -19.96
CA ASP A 190 -13.16 6.29 -20.43
C ASP A 190 -14.37 6.78 -19.60
N VAL A 191 -14.42 8.08 -19.27
CA VAL A 191 -15.49 8.69 -18.46
C VAL A 191 -16.90 8.31 -18.93
N TYR A 192 -17.10 8.09 -20.24
CA TYR A 192 -18.38 7.68 -20.81
C TYR A 192 -18.84 6.27 -20.40
N LYS A 193 -17.93 5.42 -19.90
CA LYS A 193 -18.22 4.09 -19.33
C LYS A 193 -18.53 4.15 -17.83
N PHE A 194 -18.26 5.27 -17.16
CA PHE A 194 -18.58 5.41 -15.74
C PHE A 194 -20.08 5.42 -15.54
N THR A 195 -20.57 4.44 -14.78
CA THR A 195 -21.86 4.58 -14.12
C THR A 195 -21.76 5.59 -12.98
N SER A 196 -22.90 6.10 -12.53
CA SER A 196 -22.96 7.17 -11.55
C SER A 196 -22.19 6.86 -10.25
N LEU A 197 -21.27 7.75 -9.86
CA LEU A 197 -20.53 7.69 -8.59
C LEU A 197 -21.42 7.95 -7.35
N LEU A 198 -22.72 8.19 -7.53
CA LEU A 198 -23.67 8.38 -6.43
C LEU A 198 -23.64 7.23 -5.41
N GLN A 199 -23.32 6.01 -5.86
CA GLN A 199 -23.22 4.83 -4.99
C GLN A 199 -22.03 4.91 -4.00
N LEU A 200 -21.05 5.78 -4.26
CA LEU A 200 -19.94 6.06 -3.35
C LEU A 200 -20.23 7.23 -2.40
N GLY A 201 -21.41 7.84 -2.46
CA GLY A 201 -21.76 9.00 -1.63
C GLY A 201 -21.67 8.73 -0.12
N PHE A 202 -21.87 7.48 0.31
CA PHE A 202 -21.73 7.08 1.72
C PHE A 202 -20.30 7.29 2.26
N LEU A 203 -19.27 7.27 1.41
CA LEU A 203 -17.88 7.56 1.80
C LEU A 203 -17.69 9.01 2.26
N LEU A 204 -18.63 9.89 1.96
CA LEU A 204 -18.57 11.31 2.29
C LEU A 204 -19.41 11.68 3.52
N GLU A 205 -20.12 10.71 4.11
CA GLU A 205 -21.06 10.97 5.21
C GLU A 205 -20.35 11.31 6.53
N TYR A 206 -19.22 10.66 6.81
CA TYR A 206 -18.54 10.71 8.10
C TYR A 206 -17.22 11.51 8.14
N PRO A 207 -16.39 11.56 7.07
CA PRO A 207 -15.12 12.27 7.15
C PRO A 207 -15.27 13.74 7.51
N ARG A 208 -14.44 14.24 8.45
CA ARG A 208 -14.38 15.68 8.78
C ARG A 208 -13.64 16.48 7.72
N ARG A 209 -12.76 15.83 6.94
CA ARG A 209 -11.97 16.46 5.89
C ARG A 209 -12.01 15.61 4.63
N VAL A 210 -12.58 16.19 3.58
CA VAL A 210 -12.53 15.65 2.23
C VAL A 210 -11.83 16.67 1.34
N SER A 211 -10.85 16.23 0.55
CA SER A 211 -10.17 17.09 -0.41
C SER A 211 -9.97 16.33 -1.71
N VAL A 212 -10.38 16.96 -2.81
CA VAL A 212 -10.14 16.47 -4.17
C VAL A 212 -9.48 17.59 -4.93
N ILE A 213 -8.21 17.39 -5.29
CA ILE A 213 -7.36 18.43 -5.89
C ILE A 213 -6.87 17.96 -7.25
N ASN A 214 -7.04 18.80 -8.28
CA ASN A 214 -6.59 18.51 -9.64
C ASN A 214 -7.13 17.16 -10.17
N ALA A 215 -8.45 17.02 -10.20
CA ALA A 215 -9.13 15.89 -10.84
C ALA A 215 -9.54 16.28 -12.27
N LYS A 216 -9.26 15.40 -13.24
CA LYS A 216 -9.50 15.61 -14.67
C LYS A 216 -10.14 14.38 -15.31
#